data_AF-L7RSS6-F1
#
_entry.id   AF-L7RSS6-F1
#
_cell.length_a   1.000
_cell.length_b   1.000
_cell.length_c   1.000
_cell.angle_alpha   90.00
_cell.angle_beta   90.00
_cell.angle_gamma   90.00
#
_symmetry.space_group_name_H-M   'P 1'
#
loop_
_entity.id
_entity.type
_entity.pdbx_description
1 polymer ?
#
loop_
_entity_poly.entity_id
_entity_poly.type
_entity_poly.pdbx_seq_one_letter_code
_entity_poly.pdbx_strand_id
1 'polypeptide(L)'
;MIVDQTITNPAAVQAYVDAGLGTLDPNGVLLDLNGVPIPAGQPLFIPNTAPDEGLSAGFNSWFTLFGQFFDHGLDLVTKGNNGFVFVPLQPDDPLYVEGGTSNFMILTRASTDAPGQDGVLGTADDIIGGGPLNTTTPFVDQNQTYTSHASHQVFLREYELNAAGDPVATGRMLDGVGGLPIWAEVKAQAAQMLGIQLTDGNIGNVPLLATDLYGKFIPGPNGFAQIVTLEGDEIVLVEGVAGGLAIPGNALFTGHAFLDDIAHTANPFNSQTGALMTADGDNQIGNVAGAPNTFDNELLDRHFITGDGRGNENIGLTSVHHVFHAEHNRMVEHSR
;
A
#
# COMPACT_ATOMS: atom_id res chain seq x y z
N MET A 1 22.41 3.19 -3.44
CA MET A 1 22.20 3.57 -4.86
C MET A 1 22.84 4.92 -5.11
N ILE A 2 23.67 5.05 -6.15
CA ILE A 2 24.22 6.33 -6.60
C ILE A 2 23.42 6.71 -7.85
N VAL A 3 22.44 7.61 -7.71
CA VAL A 3 21.53 8.01 -8.80
C VAL A 3 22.25 8.91 -9.80
N ASP A 4 22.98 9.89 -9.29
CA ASP A 4 23.86 10.73 -10.10
C ASP A 4 25.25 10.09 -10.15
N GLN A 5 25.56 9.42 -11.26
CA GLN A 5 26.86 8.79 -11.47
C GLN A 5 27.90 9.76 -12.08
N THR A 6 27.64 11.05 -12.13
CA THR A 6 28.62 12.00 -12.66
C THR A 6 29.78 12.23 -11.69
N ILE A 7 30.94 12.61 -12.21
CA ILE A 7 32.11 13.04 -11.43
C ILE A 7 31.81 14.19 -10.44
N THR A 8 30.74 14.95 -10.63
CA THR A 8 30.33 16.00 -9.69
C THR A 8 29.68 15.47 -8.41
N ASN A 9 29.38 14.18 -8.34
CA ASN A 9 28.88 13.53 -7.14
C ASN A 9 30.04 12.87 -6.36
N PRO A 10 30.38 13.34 -5.14
CA PRO A 10 31.44 12.75 -4.32
C PRO A 10 31.26 11.24 -4.04
N ALA A 11 30.01 10.78 -3.92
CA ALA A 11 29.73 9.36 -3.73
C ALA A 11 30.08 8.54 -4.98
N ALA A 12 29.81 9.07 -6.18
CA ALA A 12 30.17 8.43 -7.44
C ALA A 12 31.69 8.36 -7.62
N VAL A 13 32.39 9.45 -7.29
CA VAL A 13 33.85 9.52 -7.30
C VAL A 13 34.45 8.51 -6.34
N GLN A 14 33.96 8.45 -5.10
CA GLN A 14 34.46 7.51 -4.10
C GLN A 14 34.25 6.06 -4.56
N ALA A 15 33.05 5.70 -5.02
CA ALA A 15 32.76 4.37 -5.52
C ALA A 15 33.61 3.98 -6.74
N TYR A 16 33.88 4.92 -7.65
CA TYR A 16 34.74 4.71 -8.81
C TYR A 16 36.21 4.45 -8.42
N VAL A 17 36.73 5.19 -7.43
CA VAL A 17 38.08 4.98 -6.89
C VAL A 17 38.19 3.68 -6.11
N ASP A 18 37.21 3.38 -5.25
CA ASP A 18 37.17 2.13 -4.46
C ASP A 18 37.05 0.89 -5.35
N ALA A 19 36.38 1.02 -6.50
CA ALA A 19 36.33 -0.02 -7.54
C ALA A 19 37.66 -0.18 -8.32
N GLY A 20 38.68 0.65 -8.02
CA GLY A 20 39.98 0.61 -8.68
C GLY A 20 39.95 1.09 -10.13
N LEU A 21 39.00 1.95 -10.51
CA LEU A 21 38.83 2.46 -11.88
C LEU A 21 39.50 3.82 -12.12
N GLY A 22 40.06 4.42 -11.07
CA GLY A 22 40.80 5.68 -11.13
C GLY A 22 41.39 6.08 -9.78
N THR A 23 41.99 7.26 -9.72
CA THR A 23 42.61 7.80 -8.52
C THR A 23 42.36 9.29 -8.38
N LEU A 24 42.36 9.81 -7.15
CA LEU A 24 42.40 11.24 -6.88
C LEU A 24 43.85 11.73 -6.80
N ASP A 25 44.16 12.81 -7.49
CA ASP A 25 45.43 13.52 -7.31
C ASP A 25 45.46 14.31 -5.98
N PRO A 26 46.62 14.88 -5.57
CA PRO A 26 46.72 15.65 -4.32
C PRO A 26 45.80 16.89 -4.24
N ASN A 27 45.25 17.36 -5.37
CA ASN A 27 44.33 18.49 -5.45
C ASN A 27 42.86 18.04 -5.51
N GLY A 28 42.58 16.72 -5.47
CA GLY A 28 41.25 16.16 -5.56
C GLY A 28 40.70 16.03 -6.98
N VAL A 29 41.55 16.10 -8.02
CA VAL A 29 41.15 15.85 -9.40
C VAL A 29 41.07 14.34 -9.65
N LEU A 30 39.93 13.87 -10.14
CA LEU A 30 39.76 12.46 -10.51
C LEU A 30 40.47 12.17 -11.84
N LEU A 31 41.37 11.19 -11.82
CA LEU A 31 42.11 10.69 -12.97
C LEU A 31 41.60 9.29 -13.34
N ASP A 32 41.58 8.98 -14.64
CA ASP A 32 41.35 7.62 -15.14
C ASP A 32 42.58 6.71 -14.90
N LEU A 33 42.49 5.45 -15.32
CA LEU A 33 43.58 4.47 -15.20
C LEU A 33 44.86 4.84 -15.98
N ASN A 34 44.78 5.77 -16.93
CA ASN A 34 45.93 6.28 -17.68
C ASN A 34 46.50 7.57 -17.07
N GLY A 35 45.96 8.03 -15.95
CA GLY A 35 46.35 9.29 -15.30
C GLY A 35 45.79 10.54 -15.99
N VAL A 36 44.76 10.40 -16.84
CA VAL A 36 44.14 11.53 -17.54
C VAL A 36 42.98 12.08 -16.70
N PRO A 37 42.90 13.40 -16.48
CA PRO A 37 41.77 14.01 -15.77
C PRO A 37 40.44 13.71 -16.47
N ILE A 38 39.48 13.20 -15.71
CA ILE A 38 38.11 12.98 -16.19
C ILE A 38 37.39 14.34 -16.20
N PRO A 39 36.83 14.79 -17.34
CA PRO A 39 36.14 16.08 -17.42
C PRO A 39 34.88 16.14 -16.55
N ALA A 40 34.57 17.33 -16.02
CA ALA A 40 33.35 17.58 -15.25
C ALA A 40 32.08 17.18 -16.03
N GLY A 41 31.08 16.67 -15.29
CA GLY A 41 29.79 16.23 -15.86
C GLY A 41 29.84 14.90 -16.62
N GLN A 42 31.00 14.26 -16.74
CA GLN A 42 31.08 12.92 -17.31
C GLN A 42 30.51 11.87 -16.35
N PRO A 43 29.68 10.92 -16.84
CA PRO A 43 29.25 9.78 -16.06
C PRO A 43 30.43 8.83 -15.81
N LEU A 44 30.52 8.33 -14.59
CA LEU A 44 31.47 7.34 -14.15
C LEU A 44 30.82 5.96 -14.27
N PHE A 45 31.47 5.05 -15.01
CA PHE A 45 31.04 3.65 -14.99
C PHE A 45 31.41 3.04 -13.65
N ILE A 46 30.39 2.68 -12.86
CA ILE A 46 30.56 1.98 -11.58
C ILE A 46 29.97 0.58 -11.76
N PRO A 47 30.79 -0.50 -11.67
CA PRO A 47 30.29 -1.84 -11.87
C PRO A 47 29.35 -2.24 -10.73
N ASN A 48 28.28 -2.96 -11.10
CA ASN A 48 27.41 -3.60 -10.13
C ASN A 48 28.08 -4.90 -9.66
N THR A 49 29.05 -4.77 -8.75
CA THR A 49 29.82 -5.88 -8.17
C THR A 49 29.25 -6.26 -6.81
N ALA A 50 29.02 -7.55 -6.57
CA ALA A 50 28.57 -8.03 -5.27
C ALA A 50 29.63 -7.82 -4.17
N PRO A 51 29.24 -7.67 -2.88
CA PRO A 51 30.17 -7.36 -1.78
C PRO A 51 31.22 -8.45 -1.50
N ASP A 52 31.00 -9.66 -2.00
CA ASP A 52 31.90 -10.81 -1.91
C ASP A 52 32.94 -10.82 -3.04
N GLU A 53 33.47 -9.64 -3.39
CA GLU A 53 34.42 -9.44 -4.49
C GLU A 53 33.85 -9.87 -5.86
N GLY A 54 32.53 -9.86 -6.02
CA GLY A 54 31.86 -10.24 -7.27
C GLY A 54 31.76 -11.74 -7.51
N LEU A 55 31.93 -12.57 -6.47
CA LEU A 55 31.66 -14.00 -6.55
C LEU A 55 30.17 -14.29 -6.76
N SER A 56 29.29 -13.45 -6.21
CA SER A 56 27.85 -13.48 -6.44
C SER A 56 27.43 -12.55 -7.58
N ALA A 57 26.26 -12.81 -8.16
CA ALA A 57 25.66 -11.90 -9.14
C ALA A 57 25.38 -10.54 -8.49
N GLY A 58 25.84 -9.45 -9.11
CA GLY A 58 25.51 -8.11 -8.67
C GLY A 58 24.01 -7.82 -8.82
N PHE A 59 23.46 -7.06 -7.88
CA PHE A 59 22.07 -6.59 -7.93
C PHE A 59 22.03 -5.12 -7.49
N ASN A 60 21.02 -4.38 -7.96
CA ASN A 60 20.79 -3.01 -7.52
C ASN A 60 19.63 -2.96 -6.52
N SER A 61 19.48 -1.84 -5.80
CA SER A 61 18.39 -1.66 -4.85
C SER A 61 17.00 -1.77 -5.49
N TRP A 62 16.88 -1.48 -6.79
CA TRP A 62 15.63 -1.69 -7.53
C TRP A 62 15.23 -3.17 -7.59
N PHE A 63 16.18 -4.09 -7.74
CA PHE A 63 15.91 -5.52 -7.70
C PHE A 63 15.38 -5.97 -6.33
N THR A 64 15.88 -5.40 -5.24
CA THR A 64 15.35 -5.63 -3.89
C THR A 64 13.92 -5.13 -3.74
N LEU A 65 13.65 -3.88 -4.17
CA LEU A 65 12.31 -3.28 -4.13
C LEU A 65 11.32 -4.04 -5.01
N PHE A 66 11.74 -4.47 -6.20
CA PHE A 66 10.93 -5.32 -7.06
C PHE A 66 10.68 -6.70 -6.43
N GLY A 67 11.67 -7.26 -5.74
CA GLY A 67 11.50 -8.50 -4.98
C GLY A 67 10.45 -8.36 -3.87
N GLN A 68 10.45 -7.24 -3.14
CA GLN A 68 9.44 -6.93 -2.14
C GLN A 68 8.06 -6.71 -2.78
N PHE A 69 7.96 -5.91 -3.84
CA PHE A 69 6.72 -5.76 -4.62
C PHE A 69 6.21 -7.13 -5.11
N PHE A 70 7.08 -8.00 -5.59
CA PHE A 70 6.71 -9.34 -6.06
C PHE A 70 6.19 -10.22 -4.91
N ASP A 71 6.89 -10.24 -3.77
CA ASP A 71 6.48 -10.92 -2.53
C ASP A 71 5.09 -10.47 -2.06
N HIS A 72 4.84 -9.15 -2.09
CA HIS A 72 3.53 -8.59 -1.74
C HIS A 72 2.39 -9.13 -2.61
N GLY A 73 2.67 -9.52 -3.85
CA GLY A 73 1.69 -10.15 -4.73
C GLY A 73 1.46 -11.63 -4.49
N LEU A 74 2.18 -12.26 -3.56
CA LEU A 74 2.02 -13.67 -3.23
C LEU A 74 1.33 -13.85 -1.89
N ASP A 75 1.68 -13.04 -0.90
CA ASP A 75 1.05 -13.13 0.40
C ASP A 75 0.88 -11.80 1.15
N LEU A 76 -0.12 -11.83 2.03
CA LEU A 76 -0.29 -10.94 3.16
C LEU A 76 -0.92 -11.74 4.29
N VAL A 77 -0.11 -12.15 5.26
CA VAL A 77 -0.58 -12.95 6.39
C VAL A 77 -1.26 -12.08 7.42
N THR A 78 -2.55 -12.34 7.66
CA THR A 78 -3.35 -11.60 8.64
C THR A 78 -2.84 -11.85 10.06
N LYS A 79 -2.79 -10.80 10.88
CA LYS A 79 -2.27 -10.82 12.26
C LYS A 79 -3.40 -10.50 13.23
N GLY A 80 -3.40 -11.15 14.40
CA GLY A 80 -4.39 -10.92 15.45
C GLY A 80 -5.29 -12.12 15.73
N ASN A 81 -6.17 -11.97 16.72
CA ASN A 81 -7.16 -12.97 17.16
C ASN A 81 -6.58 -14.36 17.54
N ASN A 82 -5.26 -14.48 17.68
CA ASN A 82 -4.59 -15.72 18.04
C ASN A 82 -3.55 -15.52 19.16
N GLY A 83 -3.75 -14.48 19.98
CA GLY A 83 -2.87 -14.14 21.10
C GLY A 83 -1.53 -13.49 20.69
N PHE A 84 -0.62 -13.43 21.66
CA PHE A 84 0.67 -12.76 21.54
C PHE A 84 1.86 -13.71 21.72
N VAL A 85 3.00 -13.35 21.14
CA VAL A 85 4.31 -13.93 21.44
C VAL A 85 5.15 -12.87 22.14
N PHE A 86 5.73 -13.24 23.27
CA PHE A 86 6.74 -12.44 23.96
C PHE A 86 8.12 -12.94 23.55
N VAL A 87 8.95 -12.03 23.03
CA VAL A 87 10.34 -12.29 22.68
C VAL A 87 11.20 -11.61 23.74
N PRO A 88 11.70 -12.35 24.75
CA PRO A 88 12.47 -11.75 25.83
C PRO A 88 13.82 -11.24 25.34
N LEU A 89 14.24 -10.08 25.85
CA LEU A 89 15.58 -9.55 25.62
C LEU A 89 16.58 -10.30 26.51
N GLN A 90 17.75 -10.62 25.96
CA GLN A 90 18.84 -11.16 26.77
C GLN A 90 19.43 -10.07 27.66
N PRO A 91 20.01 -10.40 28.83
CA PRO A 91 20.62 -9.40 29.71
C PRO A 91 21.75 -8.57 29.09
N ASP A 92 22.37 -9.05 28.02
CA ASP A 92 23.43 -8.37 27.26
C ASP A 92 22.90 -7.59 26.04
N ASP A 93 21.57 -7.58 25.81
CA ASP A 93 20.95 -6.74 24.80
C ASP A 93 21.07 -5.25 25.19
N PRO A 94 21.50 -4.35 24.29
CA PRO A 94 21.61 -2.92 24.59
C PRO A 94 20.31 -2.24 25.06
N LEU A 95 19.14 -2.81 24.75
CA LEU A 95 17.84 -2.32 25.18
C LEU A 95 17.37 -2.92 26.51
N TYR A 96 18.10 -3.91 27.06
CA TYR A 96 17.78 -4.54 28.33
C TYR A 96 18.11 -3.62 29.51
N VAL A 97 17.17 -3.51 30.46
CA VAL A 97 17.34 -2.75 31.71
C VAL A 97 17.16 -3.68 32.90
N GLU A 98 18.21 -3.91 33.70
CA GLU A 98 18.13 -4.78 34.87
C GLU A 98 17.02 -4.33 35.85
N GLY A 99 16.13 -5.25 36.22
CA GLY A 99 14.96 -4.97 37.06
C GLY A 99 13.82 -4.22 36.36
N GLY A 100 13.97 -3.89 35.07
CA GLY A 100 12.93 -3.25 34.25
C GLY A 100 11.77 -4.19 33.91
N THR A 101 10.60 -3.61 33.64
CA THR A 101 9.36 -4.36 33.34
C THR A 101 9.09 -4.54 31.84
N SER A 102 9.97 -4.02 30.97
CA SER A 102 9.79 -3.98 29.51
C SER A 102 10.91 -4.68 28.74
N ASN A 103 11.58 -5.67 29.34
CA ASN A 103 12.68 -6.43 28.72
C ASN A 103 12.18 -7.51 27.74
N PHE A 104 11.23 -7.16 26.87
CA PHE A 104 10.68 -8.03 25.85
C PHE A 104 10.09 -7.21 24.70
N MET A 105 10.09 -7.81 23.51
CA MET A 105 9.24 -7.38 22.40
C MET A 105 7.95 -8.20 22.42
N ILE A 106 6.84 -7.60 22.01
CA ILE A 106 5.54 -8.27 21.89
C ILE A 106 5.11 -8.26 20.43
N LEU A 107 4.65 -9.41 19.94
CA LEU A 107 4.15 -9.59 18.57
C LEU A 107 2.78 -10.26 18.62
N THR A 108 1.85 -9.82 17.75
CA THR A 108 0.61 -10.56 17.50
C THR A 108 0.89 -11.81 16.67
N ARG A 109 0.21 -12.91 16.98
CA ARG A 109 0.28 -14.13 16.18
C ARG A 109 -0.52 -13.98 14.88
N ALA A 110 -0.15 -14.76 13.87
CA ALA A 110 -0.96 -14.89 12.67
C ALA A 110 -2.36 -15.41 13.01
N SER A 111 -3.37 -14.85 12.35
CA SER A 111 -4.74 -15.35 12.40
C SER A 111 -4.81 -16.70 11.67
N THR A 112 -5.39 -17.69 12.33
CA THR A 112 -5.50 -19.07 11.81
C THR A 112 -6.94 -19.53 11.63
N ASP A 113 -7.88 -18.67 12.02
CA ASP A 113 -9.30 -18.95 12.03
C ASP A 113 -9.97 -17.97 11.06
N ALA A 114 -10.86 -18.47 10.22
CA ALA A 114 -11.64 -17.66 9.28
C ALA A 114 -13.13 -17.75 9.62
N PRO A 115 -13.91 -16.69 9.36
CA PRO A 115 -15.36 -16.78 9.43
C PRO A 115 -15.87 -17.86 8.48
N GLY A 116 -16.98 -18.49 8.86
CA GLY A 116 -17.66 -19.50 8.06
C GLY A 116 -18.45 -18.89 6.90
N GLN A 117 -19.56 -19.54 6.57
CA GLN A 117 -20.45 -19.11 5.50
C GLN A 117 -21.18 -17.79 5.83
N ASP A 118 -21.36 -17.50 7.11
CA ASP A 118 -22.03 -16.28 7.58
C ASP A 118 -21.15 -15.01 7.52
N GLY A 119 -19.84 -15.16 7.32
CA GLY A 119 -18.89 -14.05 7.28
C GLY A 119 -18.59 -13.42 8.65
N VAL A 120 -19.05 -14.01 9.76
CA VAL A 120 -18.89 -13.51 11.13
C VAL A 120 -17.94 -14.41 11.91
N LEU A 121 -16.82 -13.87 12.36
CA LEU A 121 -15.89 -14.63 13.21
C LEU A 121 -16.46 -14.78 14.62
N GLY A 122 -16.34 -15.97 15.21
CA GLY A 122 -16.81 -16.32 16.56
C GLY A 122 -18.13 -17.10 16.57
N THR A 123 -18.57 -17.60 15.42
CA THR A 123 -19.81 -18.38 15.26
C THR A 123 -19.50 -19.88 15.10
N ALA A 124 -20.54 -20.70 14.98
CA ALA A 124 -20.39 -22.16 15.00
C ALA A 124 -19.81 -22.74 13.70
N ASP A 125 -19.82 -21.97 12.60
CA ASP A 125 -19.34 -22.37 11.27
C ASP A 125 -17.94 -21.85 10.93
N ASP A 126 -17.25 -21.21 11.89
CA ASP A 126 -15.86 -20.79 11.75
C ASP A 126 -14.94 -21.95 11.32
N ILE A 127 -14.01 -21.63 10.41
CA ILE A 127 -12.93 -22.53 10.00
C ILE A 127 -11.79 -22.37 11.00
N ILE A 128 -11.74 -23.24 12.01
CA ILE A 128 -10.73 -23.18 13.08
C ILE A 128 -9.43 -23.91 12.69
N GLY A 129 -8.29 -23.26 12.86
CA GLY A 129 -6.97 -23.89 12.72
C GLY A 129 -6.59 -24.26 11.29
N GLY A 130 -7.12 -23.56 10.28
CA GLY A 130 -6.88 -23.81 8.86
C GLY A 130 -5.47 -23.44 8.36
N GLY A 131 -4.62 -22.89 9.24
CA GLY A 131 -3.33 -22.30 8.89
C GLY A 131 -3.41 -20.78 8.73
N PRO A 132 -2.29 -20.09 8.52
CA PRO A 132 -2.27 -18.62 8.38
C PRO A 132 -3.15 -18.15 7.23
N LEU A 133 -4.00 -17.15 7.50
CA LEU A 133 -4.88 -16.56 6.49
C LEU A 133 -4.11 -15.60 5.60
N ASN A 134 -4.11 -15.87 4.29
CA ASN A 134 -3.56 -15.00 3.26
C ASN A 134 -4.69 -14.15 2.64
N THR A 135 -4.59 -12.83 2.73
CA THR A 135 -5.52 -11.87 2.10
C THR A 135 -5.03 -11.37 0.75
N THR A 136 -3.98 -12.00 0.20
CA THR A 136 -3.51 -11.79 -1.16
C THR A 136 -3.80 -13.03 -2.01
N THR A 137 -4.18 -12.84 -3.28
CA THR A 137 -4.26 -13.96 -4.22
C THR A 137 -2.86 -14.56 -4.40
N PRO A 138 -2.64 -15.87 -4.13
CA PRO A 138 -1.30 -16.47 -4.16
C PRO A 138 -0.85 -16.83 -5.60
N PHE A 139 -1.19 -15.99 -6.56
CA PHE A 139 -0.87 -16.14 -7.97
C PHE A 139 -0.08 -14.91 -8.44
N VAL A 140 0.76 -15.08 -9.46
CA VAL A 140 1.43 -13.94 -10.11
C VAL A 140 0.44 -13.29 -11.08
N ASP A 141 -0.48 -12.50 -10.55
CA ASP A 141 -1.63 -11.92 -11.28
C ASP A 141 -1.67 -10.38 -11.23
N GLN A 142 -0.62 -9.74 -10.72
CA GLN A 142 -0.52 -8.28 -10.55
C GLN A 142 -1.58 -7.69 -9.59
N ASN A 143 -2.02 -8.45 -8.58
CA ASN A 143 -2.88 -7.91 -7.52
C ASN A 143 -2.26 -6.70 -6.78
N GLN A 144 -0.95 -6.49 -6.83
CA GLN A 144 -0.31 -5.27 -6.30
C GLN A 144 -0.74 -4.00 -7.04
N THR A 145 -1.17 -4.15 -8.29
CA THR A 145 -1.75 -3.09 -9.11
C THR A 145 -3.27 -3.16 -9.12
N TYR A 146 -3.83 -4.38 -9.17
CA TYR A 146 -5.26 -4.61 -9.43
C TYR A 146 -6.06 -5.14 -8.24
N THR A 147 -5.48 -5.24 -7.05
CA THR A 147 -6.07 -5.81 -5.82
C THR A 147 -6.35 -7.31 -5.87
N SER A 148 -6.55 -7.90 -4.70
CA SER A 148 -6.90 -9.31 -4.50
C SER A 148 -8.41 -9.58 -4.42
N HIS A 149 -9.26 -8.56 -4.62
CA HIS A 149 -10.72 -8.72 -4.49
C HIS A 149 -11.52 -7.89 -5.50
N ALA A 150 -12.54 -8.47 -6.13
CA ALA A 150 -13.36 -7.82 -7.15
C ALA A 150 -14.00 -6.50 -6.68
N SER A 151 -14.50 -6.44 -5.44
CA SER A 151 -14.99 -5.18 -4.85
C SER A 151 -13.91 -4.10 -4.75
N HIS A 152 -12.68 -4.47 -4.39
CA HIS A 152 -11.58 -3.51 -4.24
C HIS A 152 -11.17 -2.95 -5.61
N GLN A 153 -11.16 -3.77 -6.66
CA GLN A 153 -10.97 -3.32 -8.05
C GLN A 153 -11.92 -2.18 -8.45
N VAL A 154 -13.17 -2.20 -7.97
CA VAL A 154 -14.15 -1.16 -8.32
C VAL A 154 -13.63 0.20 -7.89
N PHE A 155 -13.06 0.33 -6.70
CA PHE A 155 -12.62 1.62 -6.15
C PHE A 155 -11.32 2.15 -6.75
N LEU A 156 -10.53 1.31 -7.41
CA LEU A 156 -9.27 1.70 -8.06
C LEU A 156 -9.42 2.02 -9.56
N ARG A 157 -10.59 1.78 -10.15
CA ARG A 157 -10.88 2.11 -11.54
C ARG A 157 -11.33 3.55 -11.68
N GLU A 158 -11.04 4.14 -12.84
CA GLU A 158 -11.61 5.43 -13.23
C GLU A 158 -13.01 5.25 -13.83
N TYR A 159 -13.94 6.12 -13.43
CA TYR A 159 -15.30 6.18 -13.96
C TYR A 159 -15.64 7.58 -14.46
N GLU A 160 -16.48 7.63 -15.48
CA GLU A 160 -17.11 8.86 -15.97
C GLU A 160 -18.61 8.64 -16.15
N LEU A 161 -19.38 9.71 -16.21
CA LEU A 161 -20.81 9.61 -16.54
C LEU A 161 -21.00 9.49 -18.05
N ASN A 162 -21.77 8.49 -18.47
CA ASN A 162 -22.18 8.36 -19.86
C ASN A 162 -23.28 9.41 -20.22
N ALA A 163 -23.77 9.40 -21.46
CA ALA A 163 -24.81 10.33 -21.92
C ALA A 163 -26.17 10.21 -21.17
N ALA A 164 -26.43 9.08 -20.51
CA ALA A 164 -27.62 8.86 -19.67
C ALA A 164 -27.41 9.32 -18.22
N GLY A 165 -26.18 9.71 -17.84
CA GLY A 165 -25.83 10.09 -16.48
C GLY A 165 -25.41 8.90 -15.61
N ASP A 166 -25.20 7.71 -16.18
CA ASP A 166 -24.76 6.53 -15.41
C ASP A 166 -23.23 6.43 -15.38
N PRO A 167 -22.64 6.03 -14.25
CA PRO A 167 -21.21 5.76 -14.15
C PRO A 167 -20.80 4.58 -15.02
N VAL A 168 -19.79 4.79 -15.87
CA VAL A 168 -19.17 3.77 -16.71
C VAL A 168 -17.66 3.80 -16.53
N ALA A 169 -17.04 2.62 -16.49
CA ALA A 169 -15.58 2.53 -16.38
C ALA A 169 -14.95 3.06 -17.66
N THR A 170 -13.96 3.93 -17.53
CA THR A 170 -13.19 4.42 -18.70
C THR A 170 -12.23 3.33 -19.19
N GLY A 171 -11.92 2.35 -18.34
CA GLY A 171 -10.89 1.35 -18.57
C GLY A 171 -9.52 1.78 -18.08
N ARG A 172 -9.36 3.02 -17.59
CA ARG A 172 -8.16 3.47 -16.87
C ARG A 172 -8.26 3.06 -15.40
N MET A 173 -7.10 2.93 -14.76
CA MET A 173 -6.97 3.04 -13.31
C MET A 173 -7.16 4.50 -12.91
N LEU A 174 -7.73 4.75 -11.73
CA LEU A 174 -7.92 6.11 -11.22
C LEU A 174 -6.56 6.80 -11.07
N ASP A 175 -6.36 7.93 -11.75
CA ASP A 175 -5.14 8.72 -11.61
C ASP A 175 -5.31 9.84 -10.57
N GLY A 176 -4.22 10.16 -9.90
CA GLY A 176 -4.05 11.39 -9.14
C GLY A 176 -3.12 12.38 -9.83
N VAL A 177 -2.97 13.58 -9.26
CA VAL A 177 -2.05 14.62 -9.79
C VAL A 177 -0.61 14.12 -9.94
N GLY A 178 -0.20 13.15 -9.11
CA GLY A 178 1.12 12.51 -9.13
C GLY A 178 1.16 11.13 -9.79
N GLY A 179 0.17 10.77 -10.60
CA GLY A 179 0.02 9.45 -11.23
C GLY A 179 -0.84 8.51 -10.37
N LEU A 180 -0.29 7.99 -9.28
CA LEU A 180 -1.08 7.19 -8.33
C LEU A 180 -2.16 8.06 -7.67
N PRO A 181 -3.37 7.52 -7.45
CA PRO A 181 -4.43 8.23 -6.76
C PRO A 181 -4.13 8.30 -5.26
N ILE A 182 -4.62 9.34 -4.59
CA ILE A 182 -4.57 9.44 -3.12
C ILE A 182 -5.92 9.09 -2.50
N TRP A 183 -5.93 8.84 -1.18
CA TRP A 183 -7.15 8.46 -0.47
C TRP A 183 -8.30 9.46 -0.65
N ALA A 184 -8.02 10.77 -0.65
CA ALA A 184 -9.03 11.79 -0.94
C ALA A 184 -9.68 11.62 -2.33
N GLU A 185 -8.89 11.25 -3.34
CA GLU A 185 -9.38 11.08 -4.72
C GLU A 185 -10.23 9.80 -4.85
N VAL A 186 -9.85 8.72 -4.16
CA VAL A 186 -10.67 7.50 -4.08
C VAL A 186 -12.01 7.78 -3.41
N LYS A 187 -12.02 8.49 -2.27
CA LYS A 187 -13.26 8.93 -1.60
C LYS A 187 -14.13 9.79 -2.52
N ALA A 188 -13.51 10.76 -3.21
CA ALA A 188 -14.22 11.66 -4.11
C ALA A 188 -14.86 10.90 -5.29
N GLN A 189 -14.11 10.01 -5.95
CA GLN A 189 -14.64 9.25 -7.07
C GLN A 189 -15.72 8.25 -6.64
N ALA A 190 -15.57 7.63 -5.47
CA ALA A 190 -16.61 6.76 -4.91
C ALA A 190 -17.93 7.53 -4.70
N ALA A 191 -17.87 8.74 -4.14
CA ALA A 191 -19.08 9.54 -3.89
C ALA A 191 -19.70 10.08 -5.19
N GLN A 192 -18.88 10.57 -6.11
CA GLN A 192 -19.35 11.25 -7.32
C GLN A 192 -19.79 10.28 -8.43
N MET A 193 -19.10 9.15 -8.58
CA MET A 193 -19.36 8.19 -9.65
C MET A 193 -20.11 6.96 -9.15
N LEU A 194 -19.66 6.33 -8.06
CA LEU A 194 -20.24 5.07 -7.59
C LEU A 194 -21.47 5.28 -6.69
N GLY A 195 -21.70 6.50 -6.21
CA GLY A 195 -22.80 6.82 -5.30
C GLY A 195 -22.56 6.33 -3.87
N ILE A 196 -21.31 6.19 -3.44
CA ILE A 196 -20.91 5.64 -2.13
C ILE A 196 -20.07 6.66 -1.37
N GLN A 197 -20.49 6.99 -0.14
CA GLN A 197 -19.74 7.85 0.76
C GLN A 197 -18.82 7.01 1.65
N LEU A 198 -17.55 6.93 1.28
CA LEU A 198 -16.50 6.37 2.13
C LEU A 198 -16.15 7.33 3.27
N THR A 199 -15.74 6.75 4.39
CA THR A 199 -15.20 7.42 5.58
C THR A 199 -13.77 6.96 5.83
N ASP A 200 -13.01 7.67 6.66
CA ASP A 200 -11.62 7.29 6.96
C ASP A 200 -11.51 5.95 7.71
N GLY A 201 -12.56 5.53 8.43
CA GLY A 201 -12.62 4.18 9.00
C GLY A 201 -12.66 3.08 7.94
N ASN A 202 -13.03 3.38 6.69
CA ASN A 202 -13.06 2.38 5.63
C ASN A 202 -11.67 2.03 5.09
N ILE A 203 -10.61 2.77 5.43
CA ILE A 203 -9.25 2.42 4.97
C ILE A 203 -8.83 1.02 5.41
N GLY A 204 -9.34 0.54 6.56
CA GLY A 204 -8.95 -0.74 7.14
C GLY A 204 -9.78 -1.91 6.64
N ASN A 205 -10.89 -1.65 5.93
CA ASN A 205 -11.71 -2.72 5.36
C ASN A 205 -12.60 -2.20 4.22
N VAL A 206 -12.43 -2.77 3.03
CA VAL A 206 -13.15 -2.39 1.81
C VAL A 206 -14.61 -2.88 1.88
N PRO A 207 -15.62 -2.03 1.64
CA PRO A 207 -17.01 -2.47 1.54
C PRO A 207 -17.19 -3.52 0.45
N LEU A 208 -18.00 -4.54 0.69
CA LEU A 208 -18.34 -5.54 -0.32
C LEU A 208 -19.39 -4.96 -1.27
N LEU A 209 -19.06 -4.89 -2.56
CA LEU A 209 -19.94 -4.46 -3.63
C LEU A 209 -20.42 -5.63 -4.48
N ALA A 210 -21.64 -5.54 -4.99
CA ALA A 210 -22.14 -6.44 -6.01
C ALA A 210 -21.32 -6.26 -7.29
N THR A 211 -20.54 -7.28 -7.66
CA THR A 211 -19.60 -7.26 -8.78
C THR A 211 -19.67 -8.57 -9.56
N ASP A 212 -19.21 -8.55 -10.81
CA ASP A 212 -18.82 -9.79 -11.49
C ASP A 212 -17.43 -10.25 -11.03
N LEU A 213 -16.99 -11.41 -11.55
CA LEU A 213 -15.70 -12.02 -11.18
C LEU A 213 -14.47 -11.17 -11.57
N TYR A 214 -14.65 -10.15 -12.40
CA TYR A 214 -13.59 -9.27 -12.89
C TYR A 214 -13.75 -7.84 -12.36
N GLY A 215 -14.47 -7.64 -11.25
CA GLY A 215 -14.58 -6.34 -10.59
C GLY A 215 -15.37 -5.30 -11.39
N LYS A 216 -16.20 -5.70 -12.36
CA LYS A 216 -17.22 -4.80 -12.90
C LYS A 216 -18.39 -4.77 -11.92
N PHE A 217 -18.71 -3.61 -11.37
CA PHE A 217 -19.86 -3.51 -10.48
C PHE A 217 -21.16 -3.81 -11.24
N ILE A 218 -22.12 -4.42 -10.54
CA ILE A 218 -23.47 -4.67 -11.04
C ILE A 218 -24.32 -3.45 -10.66
N PRO A 219 -24.73 -2.61 -11.62
CA PRO A 219 -25.49 -1.39 -11.33
C PRO A 219 -26.86 -1.74 -10.77
N GLY A 220 -27.34 -0.90 -9.84
CA GLY A 220 -28.73 -0.91 -9.41
C GLY A 220 -29.65 -0.21 -10.43
N PRO A 221 -30.94 -0.09 -10.11
CA PRO A 221 -31.93 0.56 -10.98
C PRO A 221 -31.63 2.01 -11.39
N ASN A 222 -30.84 2.75 -10.60
CA ASN A 222 -30.43 4.13 -10.86
C ASN A 222 -28.99 4.23 -11.40
N GLY A 223 -28.37 3.10 -11.79
CA GLY A 223 -27.05 3.05 -12.40
C GLY A 223 -25.87 3.02 -11.42
N PHE A 224 -26.09 3.20 -10.12
CA PHE A 224 -25.02 3.27 -9.12
C PHE A 224 -24.56 1.89 -8.66
N ALA A 225 -23.39 1.84 -8.00
CA ALA A 225 -22.89 0.62 -7.38
C ALA A 225 -23.79 0.20 -6.20
N GLN A 226 -23.85 -1.11 -5.94
CA GLN A 226 -24.66 -1.67 -4.86
C GLN A 226 -23.77 -2.25 -3.77
N ILE A 227 -23.96 -1.80 -2.53
CA ILE A 227 -23.33 -2.36 -1.33
C ILE A 227 -24.07 -3.63 -0.93
N VAL A 228 -23.33 -4.68 -0.65
CA VAL A 228 -23.87 -5.94 -0.12
C VAL A 228 -24.07 -5.77 1.38
N THR A 229 -25.29 -5.99 1.85
CA THR A 229 -25.67 -5.92 3.25
C THR A 229 -26.32 -7.23 3.70
N LEU A 230 -26.42 -7.41 5.02
CA LEU A 230 -27.09 -8.55 5.62
C LEU A 230 -28.33 -8.09 6.41
N GLU A 231 -29.50 -8.63 6.07
CA GLU A 231 -30.75 -8.45 6.83
C GLU A 231 -31.19 -9.81 7.40
N GLY A 232 -30.89 -10.05 8.69
CA GLY A 232 -30.98 -11.41 9.24
C GLY A 232 -29.92 -12.29 8.60
N ASP A 233 -30.33 -13.33 7.86
CA ASP A 233 -29.45 -14.22 7.08
C ASP A 233 -29.56 -13.96 5.56
N GLU A 234 -30.32 -12.95 5.14
CA GLU A 234 -30.56 -12.65 3.72
C GLU A 234 -29.60 -11.58 3.21
N ILE A 235 -29.00 -11.85 2.04
CA ILE A 235 -28.20 -10.87 1.31
C ILE A 235 -29.14 -9.85 0.67
N VAL A 236 -28.98 -8.59 1.04
CA VAL A 236 -29.71 -7.46 0.46
C VAL A 236 -28.74 -6.50 -0.21
N LEU A 237 -29.05 -6.13 -1.46
CA LEU A 237 -28.27 -5.16 -2.23
C LEU A 237 -28.85 -3.76 -2.01
N VAL A 238 -28.02 -2.85 -1.50
CA VAL A 238 -28.39 -1.45 -1.28
C VAL A 238 -27.66 -0.59 -2.32
N GLU A 239 -28.42 -0.05 -3.26
CA GLU A 239 -27.88 0.86 -4.27
C GLU A 239 -27.41 2.19 -3.66
N GLY A 240 -26.27 2.67 -4.13
CA GLY A 240 -25.78 4.02 -3.85
C GLY A 240 -26.72 5.12 -4.34
N VAL A 241 -26.41 6.36 -3.99
CA VAL A 241 -27.20 7.53 -4.39
C VAL A 241 -26.29 8.65 -4.87
N ALA A 242 -26.82 9.54 -5.71
CA ALA A 242 -26.10 10.74 -6.14
C ALA A 242 -25.61 11.54 -4.91
N GLY A 243 -24.31 11.83 -4.86
CA GLY A 243 -23.67 12.51 -3.73
C GLY A 243 -23.16 11.59 -2.62
N GLY A 244 -23.39 10.27 -2.72
CA GLY A 244 -22.85 9.27 -1.81
C GLY A 244 -23.84 8.76 -0.76
N LEU A 245 -24.08 7.45 -0.76
CA LEU A 245 -24.74 6.74 0.33
C LEU A 245 -23.71 6.41 1.42
N ALA A 246 -23.96 6.81 2.66
CA ALA A 246 -23.15 6.36 3.80
C ALA A 246 -23.22 4.83 3.93
N ILE A 247 -22.07 4.18 4.18
CA ILE A 247 -21.99 2.72 4.31
C ILE A 247 -22.98 2.24 5.38
N PRO A 248 -23.96 1.37 5.03
CA PRO A 248 -24.91 0.84 6.01
C PRO A 248 -24.21 0.10 7.15
N GLY A 249 -24.74 0.21 8.37
CA GLY A 249 -24.16 -0.46 9.55
C GLY A 249 -24.18 -1.99 9.48
N ASN A 250 -25.00 -2.56 8.59
CA ASN A 250 -25.09 -3.98 8.28
C ASN A 250 -24.42 -4.34 6.94
N ALA A 251 -23.56 -3.47 6.40
CA ALA A 251 -22.76 -3.78 5.22
C ALA A 251 -21.75 -4.89 5.51
N LEU A 252 -21.57 -5.77 4.53
CA LEU A 252 -20.48 -6.74 4.53
C LEU A 252 -19.21 -6.10 3.97
N PHE A 253 -18.07 -6.66 4.35
CA PHE A 253 -16.75 -6.16 3.98
C PHE A 253 -15.87 -7.31 3.49
N THR A 254 -14.84 -6.98 2.72
CA THR A 254 -14.01 -7.99 2.03
C THR A 254 -12.92 -8.59 2.91
N GLY A 255 -12.61 -7.98 4.06
CA GLY A 255 -11.43 -8.32 4.86
C GLY A 255 -10.10 -7.80 4.29
N HIS A 256 -10.15 -6.90 3.30
CA HIS A 256 -8.98 -6.28 2.69
C HIS A 256 -8.95 -4.80 3.03
N ALA A 257 -7.78 -4.26 3.40
CA ALA A 257 -7.59 -2.84 3.60
C ALA A 257 -7.32 -2.12 2.26
N PHE A 258 -7.66 -0.83 2.21
CA PHE A 258 -7.10 0.08 1.20
C PHE A 258 -5.66 0.45 1.54
N LEU A 259 -5.34 0.56 2.83
CA LEU A 259 -4.03 0.92 3.36
C LEU A 259 -3.66 0.05 4.55
N ASP A 260 -2.52 -0.61 4.47
CA ASP A 260 -1.89 -1.34 5.58
C ASP A 260 -0.74 -0.52 6.19
N ASP A 261 0.03 0.19 5.36
CA ASP A 261 1.13 1.06 5.79
C ASP A 261 0.72 2.53 5.77
N ILE A 262 0.60 3.10 6.97
CA ILE A 262 0.07 4.44 7.21
C ILE A 262 1.00 5.18 8.15
N ALA A 263 1.26 6.45 7.87
CA ALA A 263 1.96 7.31 8.80
C ALA A 263 1.26 7.28 10.17
N HIS A 264 2.01 7.08 11.26
CA HIS A 264 1.44 6.87 12.58
C HIS A 264 0.46 7.96 13.03
N THR A 265 0.74 9.22 12.68
CA THR A 265 -0.12 10.37 13.01
C THR A 265 -1.41 10.42 12.20
N ALA A 266 -1.45 9.76 11.04
CA ALA A 266 -2.59 9.72 10.14
C ALA A 266 -3.46 8.47 10.30
N ASN A 267 -3.01 7.49 11.09
CA ASN A 267 -3.77 6.25 11.29
C ASN A 267 -5.07 6.56 12.06
N PRO A 268 -6.25 6.28 11.48
CA PRO A 268 -7.53 6.57 12.13
C PRO A 268 -7.89 5.56 13.22
N PHE A 269 -7.04 4.56 13.49
CA PHE A 269 -7.29 3.54 14.51
C PHE A 269 -6.32 3.69 15.68
N ASN A 270 -6.86 3.63 16.90
CA ASN A 270 -6.06 3.61 18.11
C ASN A 270 -5.21 2.34 18.14
N SER A 271 -3.89 2.48 18.23
CA SER A 271 -2.96 1.34 18.15
C SER A 271 -3.07 0.34 19.31
N GLN A 272 -3.72 0.69 20.43
CA GLN A 272 -3.94 -0.22 21.55
C GLN A 272 -5.30 -0.91 21.50
N THR A 273 -6.36 -0.20 21.08
CA THR A 273 -7.74 -0.71 21.15
C THR A 273 -8.32 -1.10 19.80
N GLY A 274 -7.72 -0.64 18.70
CA GLY A 274 -8.29 -0.74 17.35
C GLY A 274 -9.52 0.14 17.13
N ALA A 275 -9.91 0.95 18.12
CA ALA A 275 -11.08 1.81 18.00
C ALA A 275 -10.82 2.97 17.02
N LEU A 276 -11.84 3.32 16.25
CA LEU A 276 -11.80 4.50 15.38
C LEU A 276 -11.61 5.78 16.20
N MET A 277 -10.64 6.58 15.80
CA MET A 277 -10.29 7.88 16.36
C MET A 277 -11.06 8.98 15.63
N THR A 278 -11.04 10.19 16.18
CA THR A 278 -11.66 11.36 15.55
C THR A 278 -10.61 12.11 14.72
N ALA A 279 -10.99 12.66 13.57
CA ALA A 279 -10.15 13.62 12.86
C ALA A 279 -9.74 14.75 13.83
N ASP A 280 -8.54 15.30 13.65
CA ASP A 280 -8.13 16.43 14.44
C ASP A 280 -8.88 17.72 14.04
N GLY A 281 -8.60 18.81 14.74
CA GLY A 281 -9.40 20.04 14.62
C GLY A 281 -8.88 21.05 13.60
N ASP A 282 -7.77 20.76 12.93
CA ASP A 282 -7.16 21.70 11.99
C ASP A 282 -7.16 21.15 10.56
N ASN A 283 -6.45 21.82 9.65
CA ASN A 283 -6.39 21.45 8.23
C ASN A 283 -4.91 21.38 7.77
N GLN A 284 -3.99 21.03 8.67
CA GLN A 284 -2.54 21.06 8.45
C GLN A 284 -1.94 19.65 8.47
N ILE A 285 -1.11 19.37 7.46
CA ILE A 285 -0.38 18.11 7.36
C ILE A 285 0.79 18.09 8.35
N GLY A 286 0.97 16.94 9.00
CA GLY A 286 2.08 16.64 9.89
C GLY A 286 1.88 17.17 11.31
N ASN A 287 0.67 17.60 11.63
CA ASN A 287 0.29 18.01 12.97
C ASN A 287 -0.78 17.05 13.47
N VAL A 288 -0.66 16.61 14.72
CA VAL A 288 -1.82 16.06 15.42
C VAL A 288 -2.09 17.08 16.49
N ALA A 289 -3.22 17.77 16.44
CA ALA A 289 -3.65 18.58 17.56
C ALA A 289 -3.51 17.73 18.83
N GLY A 290 -2.89 18.25 19.90
CA GLY A 290 -2.51 17.47 21.09
C GLY A 290 -3.67 16.87 21.91
N ALA A 291 -4.85 16.73 21.32
CA ALA A 291 -6.00 16.03 21.85
C ALA A 291 -5.76 14.51 21.83
N PRO A 292 -6.13 13.79 22.90
CA PRO A 292 -6.07 12.33 22.91
C PRO A 292 -7.09 11.75 21.92
N ASN A 293 -6.74 10.64 21.27
CA ASN A 293 -7.60 9.93 20.31
C ASN A 293 -7.97 10.74 19.05
N THR A 294 -7.06 11.60 18.57
CA THR A 294 -7.17 12.26 17.26
C THR A 294 -6.10 11.84 16.27
N PHE A 295 -6.40 11.91 14.98
CA PHE A 295 -5.47 11.63 13.87
C PHE A 295 -5.50 12.76 12.83
N ASP A 296 -4.41 12.91 12.10
CA ASP A 296 -4.21 13.87 11.01
C ASP A 296 -4.88 13.35 9.73
N ASN A 297 -6.12 13.77 9.49
CA ASN A 297 -6.90 13.33 8.34
C ASN A 297 -6.41 13.95 7.03
N GLU A 298 -5.80 15.14 7.07
CA GLU A 298 -5.18 15.75 5.88
C GLU A 298 -3.98 14.92 5.41
N LEU A 299 -3.17 14.39 6.32
CA LEU A 299 -2.07 13.49 5.98
C LEU A 299 -2.60 12.12 5.53
N LEU A 300 -3.66 11.59 6.16
CA LEU A 300 -4.30 10.34 5.71
C LEU A 300 -4.74 10.47 4.24
N ASP A 301 -5.41 11.57 3.91
CA ASP A 301 -5.92 11.87 2.57
C ASP A 301 -4.85 11.93 1.48
N ARG A 302 -3.57 12.07 1.86
CA ARG A 302 -2.41 12.16 0.96
C ARG A 302 -1.72 10.82 0.72
N HIS A 303 -2.10 9.75 1.41
CA HIS A 303 -1.55 8.43 1.16
C HIS A 303 -1.98 7.94 -0.22
N PHE A 304 -1.03 7.34 -0.96
CA PHE A 304 -1.32 6.77 -2.26
C PHE A 304 -2.15 5.48 -2.10
N ILE A 305 -3.13 5.27 -2.97
CA ILE A 305 -3.91 4.05 -3.01
C ILE A 305 -3.42 3.20 -4.18
N THR A 306 -3.05 1.96 -3.89
CA THR A 306 -2.59 0.98 -4.88
C THR A 306 -3.35 -0.32 -4.71
N GLY A 307 -3.14 -1.29 -5.59
CA GLY A 307 -3.79 -2.60 -5.47
C GLY A 307 -3.43 -3.34 -4.18
N ASP A 308 -2.25 -3.05 -3.65
CA ASP A 308 -1.72 -3.57 -2.39
C ASP A 308 -1.69 -2.46 -1.33
N GLY A 309 -2.20 -2.75 -0.13
CA GLY A 309 -2.27 -1.80 0.98
C GLY A 309 -0.90 -1.37 1.52
N ARG A 310 0.18 -2.07 1.15
CA ARG A 310 1.57 -1.77 1.55
C ARG A 310 2.30 -0.81 0.61
N GLY A 311 1.62 -0.25 -0.39
CA GLY A 311 2.25 0.62 -1.42
C GLY A 311 2.93 1.90 -0.90
N ASN A 312 2.69 2.28 0.37
CA ASN A 312 3.28 3.45 1.02
C ASN A 312 4.43 3.12 1.99
N GLU A 313 4.84 1.85 2.14
CA GLU A 313 5.85 1.43 3.11
C GLU A 313 7.18 2.20 2.96
N ASN A 314 7.58 2.46 1.70
CA ASN A 314 8.68 3.35 1.37
C ASN A 314 8.54 3.91 -0.05
N ILE A 315 9.20 5.05 -0.31
CA ILE A 315 9.18 5.73 -1.62
C ILE A 315 9.66 4.86 -2.78
N GLY A 316 10.56 3.90 -2.51
CA GLY A 316 11.06 2.95 -3.49
C GLY A 316 9.96 2.03 -3.98
N LEU A 317 9.19 1.43 -3.07
CA LEU A 317 8.02 0.61 -3.38
C LEU A 317 6.93 1.42 -4.09
N THR A 318 6.60 2.61 -3.57
CA THR A 318 5.62 3.50 -4.23
C THR A 318 5.99 3.77 -5.69
N SER A 319 7.30 3.92 -5.98
CA SER A 319 7.80 4.09 -7.34
C SER A 319 7.57 2.85 -8.21
N VAL A 320 7.69 1.63 -7.67
CA VAL A 320 7.36 0.38 -8.39
C VAL A 320 5.88 0.32 -8.74
N HIS A 321 4.99 0.60 -7.77
CA HIS A 321 3.54 0.66 -8.02
C HIS A 321 3.19 1.69 -9.10
N HIS A 322 3.79 2.88 -9.02
CA HIS A 322 3.57 3.92 -10.01
C HIS A 322 3.93 3.46 -11.43
N VAL A 323 5.03 2.72 -11.62
CA VAL A 323 5.43 2.22 -12.95
C VAL A 323 4.35 1.30 -13.54
N PHE A 324 3.82 0.34 -12.77
CA PHE A 324 2.80 -0.58 -13.27
C PHE A 324 1.45 0.12 -13.51
N HIS A 325 1.07 1.03 -12.62
CA HIS A 325 -0.12 1.86 -12.76
C HIS A 325 -0.05 2.74 -14.03
N ALA A 326 1.04 3.49 -14.19
CA ALA A 326 1.25 4.35 -15.35
C ALA A 326 1.31 3.54 -16.65
N GLU A 327 1.92 2.35 -16.63
CA GLU A 327 1.96 1.47 -17.79
C GLU A 327 0.57 0.98 -18.19
N HIS A 328 -0.31 0.64 -17.23
CA HIS A 328 -1.70 0.31 -17.52
C HIS A 328 -2.40 1.47 -18.27
N ASN A 329 -2.35 2.67 -17.70
CA ASN A 329 -3.02 3.83 -18.28
C ASN A 329 -2.42 4.23 -19.64
N ARG A 330 -1.11 4.09 -19.81
CA ARG A 330 -0.44 4.27 -21.11
C ARG A 330 -0.91 3.25 -22.15
N MET A 331 -1.10 1.98 -21.75
CA MET A 331 -1.59 0.92 -22.64
C MET A 331 -3.05 1.11 -23.03
N VAL A 332 -3.89 1.58 -22.11
CA VAL A 332 -5.28 1.96 -22.39
C VAL A 332 -5.33 3.08 -23.42
N GLU A 333 -4.50 4.12 -23.26
CA GLU A 333 -4.41 5.22 -24.22
C GLU A 333 -3.93 4.75 -25.60
N HIS A 334 -2.92 3.89 -25.65
CA HIS A 334 -2.38 3.36 -26.91
C HIS A 334 -3.36 2.44 -27.66
N SER A 335 -4.30 1.81 -26.95
CA SER A 335 -5.22 0.82 -27.52
C SER A 335 -6.58 1.40 -27.94
N ARG A 336 -6.80 2.71 -27.75
CA ARG A 336 -8.00 3.45 -28.18
C ARG A 336 -7.82 4.04 -29.57
#